data_AF-S8FEH5-F1
#
_entry.id   AF-S8FEH5-F1
#
_cell.length_a   1.000
_cell.length_b   1.000
_cell.length_c   1.000
_cell.angle_alpha   90.00
_cell.angle_beta   90.00
_cell.angle_gamma   90.00
#
_symmetry.space_group_name_H-M   'P 1'
#
loop_
_entity.id
_entity.type
_entity.pdbx_description
1 polymer ?
#
loop_
_entity_poly.entity_id
_entity_poly.type
_entity_poly.pdbx_seq_one_letter_code
_entity_poly.pdbx_strand_id
1 'polypeptide(L)'
;MMSLSSTVVVKKYLIYSAIVLMSTAVIVYVTLRYCYPLHYFSSFPWIPVLFYVYGVGFIGIFEKVRQAGKKDLLIVYLGNVVARFIFFLCIWVGIMLSESMHRIDFVLTSCVFYFFIVIFETLFFVSYERRKRRVNNQKIKENE
;
A
#
# COMPACT_ATOMS: atom_id res chain seq x y z
N MET A 1 14.90 -16.03 -16.88
CA MET A 1 13.70 -15.72 -17.69
C MET A 1 12.55 -15.32 -16.77
N MET A 2 12.22 -14.03 -16.73
CA MET A 2 11.13 -13.46 -15.93
C MET A 2 9.80 -13.90 -16.58
N SER A 3 8.95 -14.66 -15.88
CA SER A 3 7.71 -15.15 -16.49
C SER A 3 6.78 -13.98 -16.78
N LEU A 4 6.32 -13.85 -18.02
CA LEU A 4 5.48 -12.75 -18.53
C LEU A 4 4.20 -12.51 -17.69
N SER A 5 3.82 -13.47 -16.85
CA SER A 5 2.73 -13.38 -15.88
C SER A 5 3.08 -12.52 -14.64
N SER A 6 4.34 -12.50 -14.17
CA SER A 6 4.73 -11.75 -12.97
C SER A 6 4.70 -10.25 -13.19
N THR A 7 5.22 -9.79 -14.34
CA THR A 7 5.24 -8.38 -14.74
C THR A 7 3.84 -7.79 -14.83
N VAL A 8 2.84 -8.56 -15.26
CA VAL A 8 1.45 -8.08 -15.34
C VAL A 8 0.84 -7.86 -13.96
N VAL A 9 1.12 -8.73 -12.97
CA VAL A 9 0.61 -8.56 -11.60
C VAL A 9 1.30 -7.37 -10.92
N VAL A 10 2.62 -7.26 -11.06
CA VAL A 10 3.41 -6.15 -10.52
C VAL A 10 2.97 -4.82 -11.13
N LYS A 11 2.88 -4.75 -12.46
CA LYS A 11 2.44 -3.54 -13.16
C LYS A 11 1.01 -3.15 -12.76
N LYS A 12 0.09 -4.11 -12.63
CA LYS A 12 -1.27 -3.83 -12.16
C LYS A 12 -1.27 -3.29 -10.74
N TYR A 13 -0.57 -3.93 -9.81
CA TYR A 13 -0.49 -3.43 -8.44
C TYR A 13 0.10 -2.03 -8.39
N LEU A 14 1.20 -1.76 -9.11
CA LEU A 14 1.82 -0.43 -9.14
C LEU A 14 0.89 0.65 -9.72
N ILE A 15 0.14 0.32 -10.78
CA ILE A 15 -0.83 1.25 -11.36
C ILE A 15 -1.98 1.49 -10.38
N TYR A 16 -2.56 0.44 -9.82
CA TYR A 16 -3.68 0.59 -8.88
C TYR A 16 -3.25 1.30 -7.58
N SER A 17 -2.06 1.00 -7.05
CA SER A 17 -1.53 1.66 -5.86
C SER A 17 -1.24 3.13 -6.14
N ALA A 18 -0.68 3.47 -7.31
CA ALA A 18 -0.46 4.85 -7.72
C ALA A 18 -1.79 5.61 -7.87
N ILE A 19 -2.81 5.01 -8.50
CA ILE A 19 -4.14 5.62 -8.64
C ILE A 19 -4.75 5.90 -7.27
N VAL A 20 -4.71 4.93 -6.35
CA VAL A 20 -5.26 5.08 -4.99
C VAL A 20 -4.51 6.15 -4.20
N LEU A 21 -3.18 6.19 -4.30
CA LEU A 21 -2.37 7.22 -3.66
C LEU A 21 -2.69 8.61 -4.20
N MET A 22 -2.80 8.75 -5.52
CA MET A 22 -3.17 10.01 -6.17
C MET A 22 -4.58 10.46 -5.79
N SER A 23 -5.57 9.57 -5.83
CA SER A 23 -6.95 9.90 -5.45
C SER A 23 -7.03 10.29 -3.98
N THR A 24 -6.36 9.55 -3.10
CA THR A 24 -6.33 9.86 -1.66
C THR A 24 -5.63 11.20 -1.41
N ALA A 25 -4.53 11.49 -2.11
CA ALA A 25 -3.85 12.78 -1.99
C ALA A 25 -4.70 13.95 -2.44
N VAL A 26 -5.43 13.82 -3.55
CA VAL A 26 -6.35 14.86 -4.03
C VAL A 26 -7.50 15.07 -3.04
N ILE A 27 -8.12 13.99 -2.57
CA ILE A 27 -9.23 14.07 -1.60
C ILE A 27 -8.77 14.75 -0.31
N VAL A 28 -7.64 14.32 0.25
CA VAL A 28 -7.13 14.88 1.50
C VAL A 28 -6.69 16.34 1.31
N TYR A 29 -6.05 16.68 0.19
CA TYR A 29 -5.68 18.06 -0.14
C TYR A 29 -6.91 18.97 -0.22
N VAL A 30 -7.94 18.56 -0.95
CA VAL A 30 -9.20 19.31 -1.11
C VAL A 30 -9.86 19.49 0.26
N THR A 31 -10.01 18.43 1.05
CA THR A 31 -10.62 18.50 2.38
C THR A 31 -9.87 19.44 3.31
N LEU A 32 -8.53 19.37 3.35
CA LEU A 32 -7.73 20.28 4.16
C LEU A 32 -7.88 21.74 3.69
N ARG A 33 -7.89 21.98 2.37
CA ARG A 33 -8.01 23.34 1.81
C ARG A 33 -9.35 24.01 2.14
N TYR A 34 -10.45 23.26 2.12
CA TYR A 34 -11.79 23.79 2.34
C TYR A 34 -12.23 23.78 3.81
N CYS A 35 -11.90 22.73 4.57
CA CYS A 35 -12.32 22.62 5.97
C CYS A 35 -11.35 23.31 6.94
N TYR A 36 -10.05 23.33 6.65
CA TYR A 36 -9.01 23.84 7.57
C TYR A 36 -7.92 24.62 6.81
N PRO A 37 -8.24 25.80 6.23
CA PRO A 37 -7.32 26.55 5.36
C PRO A 37 -6.01 27.01 6.03
N LEU A 38 -5.96 27.05 7.37
CA LEU A 38 -4.78 27.42 8.16
C LEU A 38 -3.84 26.24 8.47
N HIS A 39 -4.26 24.99 8.28
CA HIS A 39 -3.49 23.79 8.64
C HIS A 39 -2.80 23.15 7.41
N TYR A 40 -2.49 23.95 6.40
CA TYR A 40 -1.78 23.47 5.22
C TYR A 40 -0.30 23.26 5.54
N PHE A 41 0.09 22.01 5.72
CA PHE A 41 1.47 21.63 6.00
C PHE A 41 2.32 21.59 4.72
N SER A 42 3.40 22.38 4.66
CA SER A 42 4.29 22.46 3.49
C SER A 42 4.91 21.12 3.08
N SER A 43 5.06 20.17 3.99
CA SER A 43 5.62 18.85 3.67
C SER A 43 4.56 17.78 3.35
N PHE A 44 3.30 18.17 3.17
CA PHE A 44 2.20 17.29 2.76
C PHE A 44 2.51 16.41 1.52
N PRO A 45 3.17 16.92 0.45
CA PRO A 45 3.47 16.10 -0.73
C PRO A 45 4.40 14.91 -0.45
N TRP A 46 5.18 14.95 0.64
CA TRP A 46 6.13 13.89 0.97
C TRP A 46 5.47 12.63 1.53
N ILE A 47 4.33 12.77 2.21
CA ILE A 47 3.59 11.63 2.79
C ILE A 47 3.23 10.59 1.72
N PRO A 48 2.49 10.92 0.64
CA PRO A 48 2.16 9.94 -0.40
C PRO A 48 3.40 9.38 -1.10
N VAL A 49 4.47 10.17 -1.27
CA VAL A 49 5.73 9.69 -1.87
C VAL A 49 6.37 8.60 -1.01
N LEU A 50 6.47 8.80 0.31
CA LEU A 50 7.02 7.81 1.24
C LEU A 50 6.25 6.49 1.20
N PHE A 51 4.92 6.56 1.22
CA PHE A 51 4.06 5.38 1.14
C PHE A 51 4.15 4.66 -0.21
N TYR A 52 4.35 5.39 -1.31
CA TYR A 52 4.55 4.82 -2.63
C TYR A 52 5.89 4.07 -2.73
N VAL A 53 7.00 4.71 -2.32
CA VAL A 53 8.34 4.10 -2.33
C VAL A 53 8.35 2.81 -1.51
N TYR A 54 7.71 2.83 -0.33
CA TYR A 54 7.54 1.63 0.48
C TYR A 54 6.78 0.53 -0.28
N GLY A 55 5.66 0.86 -0.94
CA GLY A 55 4.87 -0.10 -1.72
C GLY A 55 5.64 -0.70 -2.90
N VAL A 56 6.50 0.08 -3.56
CA VAL A 56 7.42 -0.40 -4.60
C VAL A 56 8.44 -1.38 -4.03
N GLY A 57 9.02 -1.05 -2.87
CA GLY A 57 9.95 -1.95 -2.17
C GLY A 57 9.29 -3.29 -1.80
N PHE A 58 8.08 -3.22 -1.24
CA PHE A 58 7.33 -4.42 -0.86
C PHE A 58 7.04 -5.32 -2.07
N ILE A 59 6.62 -4.76 -3.21
CA ILE A 59 6.30 -5.61 -4.35
C ILE A 59 7.52 -6.33 -4.93
N GLY A 60 8.71 -5.71 -4.84
CA GLY A 60 9.96 -6.39 -5.20
C GLY A 60 10.24 -7.61 -4.31
N ILE A 61 9.98 -7.51 -3.00
CA ILE A 61 10.09 -8.63 -2.07
C ILE A 61 9.02 -9.69 -2.36
N PHE A 62 7.78 -9.25 -2.58
CA PHE A 62 6.66 -10.13 -2.92
C PHE A 62 6.94 -10.93 -4.21
N GLU A 63 7.53 -10.32 -5.23
CA GLU A 63 7.91 -11.00 -6.46
C GLU A 63 8.99 -12.07 -6.20
N LYS A 64 10.02 -11.77 -5.40
CA LYS A 64 11.05 -12.74 -5.04
C LYS A 64 10.47 -13.95 -4.32
N VAL A 65 9.57 -13.74 -3.34
CA VAL A 65 8.95 -14.86 -2.61
C VAL A 65 7.99 -15.66 -3.49
N ARG A 66 7.27 -15.00 -4.41
CA ARG A 66 6.42 -15.68 -5.40
C ARG A 66 7.23 -16.56 -6.35
N GLN A 67 8.36 -16.06 -6.86
CA GLN A 67 9.26 -16.81 -7.75
C GLN A 67 9.89 -18.01 -7.04
N ALA A 68 10.15 -17.90 -5.74
CA ALA A 68 10.62 -19.01 -4.90
C ALA A 68 9.56 -20.12 -4.67
N GLY A 69 8.36 -20.02 -5.26
CA GLY A 69 7.34 -21.07 -5.23
C GLY A 69 6.68 -21.29 -3.86
N LYS A 70 6.92 -20.40 -2.89
CA LYS A 70 6.37 -20.55 -1.54
C LYS A 70 4.84 -20.43 -1.56
N LYS A 71 4.17 -21.46 -1.03
CA LYS A 71 2.69 -21.51 -0.92
C LYS A 71 2.13 -20.39 -0.04
N ASP A 72 2.95 -19.82 0.85
CA ASP A 72 2.54 -18.89 1.89
C ASP A 72 2.70 -17.42 1.49
N LEU A 73 2.22 -17.05 0.30
CA LEU A 73 2.09 -15.63 -0.08
C LEU A 73 1.24 -14.83 0.94
N LEU A 74 0.38 -15.52 1.69
CA LEU A 74 -0.43 -14.97 2.77
C LEU A 74 0.43 -14.53 3.96
N ILE A 75 1.50 -15.26 4.31
CA ILE A 75 2.44 -14.87 5.38
C ILE A 75 3.23 -13.63 4.97
N VAL A 76 3.66 -13.55 3.71
CA VAL A 76 4.35 -12.36 3.17
C VAL A 76 3.44 -11.14 3.21
N TYR A 77 2.16 -11.32 2.88
CA TYR A 77 1.15 -10.27 2.97
C TYR A 77 0.92 -9.81 4.42
N LEU A 78 0.72 -10.75 5.34
CA LEU A 78 0.54 -10.41 6.75
C LEU A 78 1.79 -9.70 7.31
N GLY A 79 2.97 -10.16 6.90
CA GLY A 79 4.24 -9.51 7.18
C GLY A 79 4.31 -8.08 6.65
N ASN A 80 3.74 -7.78 5.49
CA ASN A 80 3.63 -6.42 4.96
C ASN A 80 2.77 -5.51 5.82
N VAL A 81 1.60 -6.01 6.24
CA VAL A 81 0.68 -5.26 7.09
C VAL A 81 1.36 -4.88 8.39
N VAL A 82 2.05 -5.85 9.02
CA VAL A 82 2.83 -5.62 10.25
C VAL A 82 4.01 -4.67 9.99
N ALA A 83 4.77 -4.87 8.93
CA ALA A 83 5.92 -4.03 8.60
C ALA A 83 5.50 -2.58 8.26
N ARG A 84 4.34 -2.36 7.63
CA ARG A 84 3.77 -1.02 7.41
C ARG A 84 3.36 -0.36 8.72
N PHE A 85 2.76 -1.12 9.63
CA PHE A 85 2.41 -0.60 10.94
C PHE A 85 3.65 -0.16 11.74
N ILE A 86 4.71 -0.98 11.72
CA ILE A 86 6.01 -0.63 12.32
C ILE A 86 6.59 0.61 11.65
N PHE A 87 6.60 0.67 10.31
CA PHE A 87 7.09 1.84 9.57
C PHE A 87 6.30 3.12 9.93
N PHE A 88 4.98 3.00 10.05
CA PHE A 88 4.11 4.09 10.48
C PHE A 88 4.46 4.57 11.90
N LEU A 89 4.67 3.64 12.84
CA LEU A 89 5.12 3.95 14.19
C LEU A 89 6.49 4.65 14.21
N CYS A 90 7.45 4.20 13.38
CA CYS A 90 8.76 4.84 13.27
C CYS A 90 8.65 6.29 12.80
N ILE A 91 7.82 6.56 11.78
CA ILE A 91 7.54 7.92 11.31
C ILE A 91 6.95 8.76 12.45
N TRP A 92 5.95 8.22 13.15
CA TRP A 92 5.31 8.86 14.29
C TRP A 92 6.31 9.26 15.38
N VAL A 93 7.18 8.34 15.80
CA VAL A 93 8.21 8.61 16.82
C VAL A 93 9.17 9.70 16.34
N GLY A 94 9.62 9.66 15.08
CA GLY A 94 10.50 10.68 14.51
C GLY A 94 9.88 12.08 14.53
N ILE A 95 8.57 12.19 14.31
CA ILE A 95 7.84 13.46 14.33
C ILE A 95 7.61 13.96 15.75
N MET A 96 7.35 13.06 16.71
CA MET A 96 7.21 13.44 18.12
C MET A 96 8.52 14.00 18.68
N LEU A 97 9.66 13.46 18.25
CA LEU A 97 10.98 13.99 18.59
C LEU A 97 11.30 15.30 17.86
N SER A 98 10.59 15.63 16.78
CA SER A 98 10.73 16.91 16.08
C SER A 98 9.88 18.00 16.74
N GLU A 99 10.49 19.13 17.07
CA GLU A 99 9.82 20.33 17.59
C GLU A 99 9.06 21.11 16.51
N SER A 100 8.12 20.45 15.83
CA SER A 100 7.30 21.11 14.80
C SER A 100 5.93 21.54 15.34
N MET A 101 5.54 22.79 15.04
CA MET A 101 4.25 23.38 15.41
C MET A 101 3.04 22.70 14.74
N HIS A 102 3.26 21.77 13.79
CA HIS A 102 2.22 21.14 12.96
C HIS A 102 2.12 19.60 13.18
N ARG A 103 2.56 19.10 14.35
CA ARG A 103 2.64 17.65 14.65
C ARG A 103 1.31 16.90 14.46
N ILE A 104 0.20 17.50 14.87
CA ILE A 104 -1.12 16.85 14.87
C ILE A 104 -1.64 16.64 13.44
N ASP A 105 -1.48 17.64 12.57
CA ASP A 105 -1.99 17.59 11.19
C ASP A 105 -1.26 16.56 10.34
N PHE A 106 0.06 16.49 10.50
CA PHE A 106 0.87 15.50 9.80
C PHE A 106 0.47 14.08 10.21
N VAL A 107 0.30 13.88 11.51
CA VAL A 107 -0.11 12.60 12.10
C VAL A 107 -1.48 12.18 11.58
N LEU A 108 -2.46 13.09 11.64
CA LEU A 108 -3.83 12.82 11.20
C LEU A 108 -3.88 12.48 9.71
N THR A 109 -3.18 13.28 8.89
CA THR A 109 -3.04 13.05 7.45
C THR A 109 -2.42 11.69 7.17
N SER A 110 -1.33 11.36 7.85
CA SER A 110 -0.62 10.10 7.67
C SER A 110 -1.48 8.90 8.11
N CYS A 111 -2.28 9.03 9.17
CA CYS A 111 -3.25 8.03 9.60
C CYS A 111 -4.28 7.73 8.50
N VAL A 112 -4.88 8.78 7.90
CA VAL A 112 -5.87 8.62 6.83
C VAL A 112 -5.26 7.87 5.65
N PHE A 113 -4.09 8.30 5.18
CA PHE A 113 -3.37 7.61 4.10
C PHE A 113 -3.05 6.15 4.43
N TYR A 114 -2.62 5.87 5.65
CA TYR A 114 -2.36 4.51 6.10
C TYR A 114 -3.60 3.62 5.98
N PHE A 115 -4.76 4.06 6.48
CA PHE A 115 -6.00 3.28 6.41
C PHE A 115 -6.42 3.00 4.96
N PHE A 116 -6.39 4.01 4.08
CA PHE A 116 -6.75 3.83 2.68
C PHE A 116 -5.85 2.80 1.98
N ILE A 117 -4.53 2.86 2.24
CA ILE A 117 -3.57 1.93 1.66
C ILE A 117 -3.79 0.50 2.19
N VAL A 118 -4.00 0.33 3.49
CA VAL A 118 -4.24 -0.99 4.10
C VAL A 118 -5.52 -1.62 3.56
N ILE A 119 -6.60 -0.83 3.42
CA ILE A 119 -7.85 -1.30 2.81
C ILE A 119 -7.61 -1.72 1.36
N PHE A 120 -6.93 -0.88 0.57
CA PHE A 120 -6.61 -1.20 -0.82
C PHE A 120 -5.78 -2.48 -0.95
N GLU A 121 -4.73 -2.64 -0.15
CA GLU A 121 -3.89 -3.83 -0.16
C GLU A 121 -4.69 -5.09 0.19
N THR A 122 -5.59 -4.99 1.17
CA THR A 122 -6.50 -6.08 1.54
C THR A 122 -7.41 -6.47 0.38
N LEU A 123 -8.03 -5.48 -0.28
CA LEU A 123 -8.91 -5.72 -1.43
C LEU A 123 -8.16 -6.32 -2.62
N PHE A 124 -6.95 -5.83 -2.90
CA PHE A 124 -6.08 -6.37 -3.94
C PHE A 124 -5.74 -7.83 -3.66
N PHE A 125 -5.35 -8.16 -2.43
CA PHE A 125 -5.00 -9.52 -2.03
C PHE A 125 -6.20 -10.48 -2.12
N VAL A 126 -7.36 -10.09 -1.60
CA VAL A 126 -8.60 -10.89 -1.70
C VAL A 126 -8.96 -11.15 -3.16
N SER A 127 -8.82 -10.13 -4.02
CA SER A 127 -9.06 -10.26 -5.46
C SER A 127 -8.08 -11.22 -6.13
N TYR A 128 -6.81 -11.17 -5.73
CA TYR A 128 -5.77 -12.09 -6.21
C TYR A 128 -6.05 -13.54 -5.79
N GLU A 129 -6.39 -13.77 -4.52
CA GLU A 129 -6.66 -15.11 -4.00
C GLU A 129 -7.91 -15.73 -4.65
N ARG A 130 -8.99 -14.94 -4.81
CA ARG A 130 -10.19 -15.37 -5.55
C ARG A 130 -9.86 -15.78 -6.98
N ARG A 131 -9.00 -15.03 -7.67
CA ARG A 131 -8.55 -15.38 -9.03
C ARG A 131 -7.76 -16.68 -9.06
N LYS A 132 -6.83 -16.87 -8.11
CA LYS A 132 -6.04 -18.11 -7.98
C LYS A 132 -6.95 -19.32 -7.77
N ARG A 133 -7.95 -19.22 -6.87
CA ARG A 133 -8.92 -20.30 -6.61
C ARG A 133 -9.76 -20.64 -7.84
N ARG A 134 -10.24 -19.64 -8.59
CA ARG A 134 -11.01 -19.86 -9.84
C ARG A 134 -10.22 -20.65 -10.87
N VAL A 135 -8.97 -20.27 -11.11
CA VAL A 135 -8.09 -20.97 -12.06
C VAL A 135 -7.84 -22.41 -11.59
N ASN A 136 -7.64 -22.63 -10.28
CA ASN A 136 -7.44 -23.97 -9.75
C ASN A 136 -8.69 -24.85 -9.91
N ASN A 137 -9.88 -24.32 -9.65
CA ASN A 137 -11.15 -25.04 -9.81
C ASN A 137 -11.47 -25.35 -11.27
N GLN A 138 -11.10 -24.48 -12.22
CA GLN A 138 -11.23 -24.76 -13.66
C GLN A 138 -10.33 -25.93 -14.08
N LYS A 139 -9.08 -25.95 -13.62
CA LYS A 139 -8.16 -27.06 -13.89
C LYS A 139 -8.65 -28.39 -13.31
N ILE A 140 -9.34 -28.38 -12.18
CA ILE A 140 -9.94 -29.61 -11.61
C ILE A 140 -11.07 -30.11 -12.53
N LYS A 141 -11.94 -29.21 -13.00
CA LYS A 141 -13.05 -29.56 -13.91
C LYS A 141 -12.61 -30.00 -15.31
N GLU A 142 -11.45 -29.56 -15.80
CA GLU A 142 -10.89 -30.00 -17.09
C GLU A 142 -10.23 -31.38 -17.01
N ASN A 143 -9.94 -31.87 -15.80
CA ASN A 143 -9.29 -33.16 -15.56
C ASN A 143 -10.28 -34.26 -15.07
N GLU A 144 -11.56 -33.92 -14.90
CA GLU A 144 -12.69 -34.85 -14.68
C GLU A 144 -13.41 -35.14 -16.01
#